data_AF-A0A934NWD2-F1
#
_entry.id   AF-A0A934NWD2-F1
#
_cell.length_a   1.000
_cell.length_b   1.000
_cell.length_c   1.000
_cell.angle_alpha   90.00
_cell.angle_beta   90.00
_cell.angle_gamma   90.00
#
_symmetry.space_group_name_H-M   'P 1'
#
loop_
_entity.id
_entity.type
_entity.pdbx_description
1 polymer ?
#
loop_
_entity_poly.entity_id
_entity_poly.type
_entity_poly.pdbx_seq_one_letter_code
_entity_poly.pdbx_strand_id
1 'polypeptide(L)'
;MTNTAYPTLPEWVDLTNMSDRVNALMRANWALINEAADLLNAGDMGPLTWEALQDIWAETIDIEANIAKARALDDLAHPQLVL
;
A
#
# COMPACT_ATOMS: atom_id res chain seq x y z
N MET A 1 15.09 -21.38 -16.60
CA MET A 1 14.06 -20.39 -16.22
C MET A 1 14.21 -20.16 -14.73
N THR A 2 14.58 -18.95 -14.31
CA THR A 2 14.49 -18.57 -12.89
C THR A 2 13.01 -18.59 -12.53
N ASN A 3 12.63 -19.45 -11.58
CA ASN A 3 11.29 -19.49 -11.03
C ASN A 3 11.11 -18.25 -10.16
N THR A 4 10.69 -17.13 -10.77
CA THR A 4 10.53 -15.87 -10.06
C THR A 4 9.24 -15.93 -9.26
N ALA A 5 9.33 -16.44 -8.03
CA ALA A 5 8.25 -16.32 -7.06
C ALA A 5 8.28 -14.90 -6.47
N TYR A 6 7.16 -14.19 -6.55
CA TYR A 6 6.96 -12.88 -5.95
C TYR A 6 6.37 -13.09 -4.55
N PRO A 7 7.12 -12.83 -3.47
CA PRO A 7 6.62 -13.06 -2.13
C PRO A 7 5.51 -12.06 -1.78
N THR A 8 4.45 -12.53 -1.13
CA THR A 8 3.47 -11.66 -0.50
C THR A 8 4.02 -11.12 0.82
N LEU A 9 3.55 -9.94 1.20
CA LEU A 9 3.76 -9.37 2.51
C LEU A 9 2.98 -10.18 3.58
N PRO A 10 3.47 -10.22 4.84
CA PRO A 10 2.76 -10.86 5.95
C PRO A 10 1.43 -10.15 6.27
N GLU A 11 0.66 -10.66 7.23
CA GLU A 11 -0.53 -9.97 7.72
C GLU A 11 -0.19 -8.55 8.23
N TRP A 12 -1.03 -7.58 7.88
CA TRP A 12 -0.87 -6.20 8.33
C TRP A 12 -1.18 -6.06 9.83
N VAL A 13 -0.35 -5.29 10.54
CA VAL A 13 -0.55 -4.95 11.96
C VAL A 13 -0.58 -3.43 12.10
N ASP A 14 -1.62 -2.91 12.75
CA ASP A 14 -1.79 -1.48 12.96
C ASP A 14 -0.68 -0.88 13.83
N LEU A 15 -0.25 0.33 13.43
CA LEU A 15 0.73 1.11 14.14
C LEU A 15 0.06 1.92 15.25
N THR A 16 0.50 1.73 16.50
CA THR A 16 -0.11 2.34 17.69
C THR A 16 0.10 3.86 17.79
N ASN A 17 1.07 4.40 17.06
CA ASN A 17 1.43 5.82 17.04
C ASN A 17 0.89 6.56 15.80
N MET A 18 -0.02 5.95 15.05
CA MET A 18 -0.66 6.53 13.86
C MET A 18 -2.16 6.61 14.09
N SER A 19 -2.83 7.55 13.42
CA SER A 19 -4.28 7.61 13.43
C SER A 19 -4.90 6.38 12.76
N ASP A 20 -6.14 6.04 13.15
CA ASP A 20 -6.92 4.97 12.51
C ASP A 20 -7.05 5.16 11.00
N ARG A 21 -7.12 6.42 10.55
CA ARG A 21 -7.18 6.77 9.14
C ARG A 21 -5.88 6.40 8.41
N VAL A 22 -4.72 6.73 8.99
CA VAL A 22 -3.42 6.36 8.42
C VAL A 22 -3.28 4.84 8.40
N ASN A 23 -3.66 4.15 9.48
CA ASN A 23 -3.64 2.68 9.53
C ASN A 23 -4.54 2.04 8.47
N ALA A 24 -5.75 2.57 8.27
CA ALA A 24 -6.67 2.07 7.24
C ALA A 24 -6.09 2.22 5.82
N LEU A 25 -5.48 3.37 5.51
CA LEU A 25 -4.85 3.62 4.22
C LEU A 25 -3.62 2.72 3.99
N MET A 26 -2.78 2.55 5.02
CA MET A 26 -1.62 1.66 4.92
C MET A 26 -2.05 0.20 4.73
N ARG A 27 -3.09 -0.25 5.42
CA ARG A 27 -3.66 -1.60 5.25
C ARG A 27 -4.20 -1.83 3.84
N ALA A 28 -4.89 -0.85 3.27
CA ALA A 28 -5.38 -0.92 1.90
C ALA A 28 -4.22 -1.02 0.90
N ASN A 29 -3.19 -0.18 1.06
CA ASN A 29 -1.99 -0.24 0.22
C ASN A 29 -1.27 -1.59 0.32
N TRP A 30 -1.20 -2.14 1.53
CA TRP A 30 -0.59 -3.44 1.80
C TRP A 30 -1.31 -4.58 1.06
N ALA A 31 -2.65 -4.53 1.00
CA ALA A 31 -3.45 -5.49 0.27
C ALA A 31 -3.21 -5.42 -1.25
N LEU A 32 -3.11 -4.20 -1.82
CA LEU A 32 -2.82 -3.99 -3.23
C LEU A 32 -1.45 -4.54 -3.65
N ILE A 33 -0.43 -4.40 -2.80
CA ILE A 33 0.89 -4.98 -3.06
C ILE A 33 0.82 -6.52 -3.12
N ASN A 34 0.03 -7.13 -2.24
CA ASN A 34 -0.19 -8.58 -2.27
C ASN A 34 -0.95 -9.01 -3.52
N GLU A 35 -1.97 -8.26 -3.93
CA GLU A 35 -2.71 -8.52 -5.17
C GLU A 35 -1.80 -8.45 -6.41
N ALA A 36 -0.90 -7.45 -6.48
CA ALA A 36 0.10 -7.37 -7.54
C ALA A 36 1.06 -8.58 -7.53
N ALA A 37 1.50 -9.03 -6.35
CA ALA A 37 2.35 -10.22 -6.24
C ALA A 37 1.61 -11.48 -6.70
N ASP A 38 0.33 -11.63 -6.38
CA ASP A 38 -0.51 -12.75 -6.81
C ASP A 38 -0.71 -12.76 -8.34
N LEU A 39 -0.97 -11.59 -8.95
CA LEU A 39 -1.05 -11.46 -10.40
C LEU A 39 0.26 -11.85 -11.10
N LEU A 40 1.40 -11.42 -10.55
CA LEU A 40 2.72 -11.77 -11.09
C LEU A 40 3.03 -13.27 -10.93
N ASN A 41 2.61 -13.88 -9.82
CA ASN A 41 2.78 -15.31 -9.56
C ASN A 41 1.86 -16.19 -10.42
N ALA A 42 0.70 -15.68 -10.85
CA ALA A 42 -0.20 -16.39 -11.76
C ALA A 42 0.49 -16.67 -13.12
N GLY A 43 1.50 -15.87 -13.48
CA GLY A 43 2.40 -16.13 -14.61
C GLY A 43 1.81 -15.81 -15.99
N ASP A 44 0.55 -15.37 -16.07
CA ASP A 44 -0.07 -14.86 -17.29
C ASP A 44 0.06 -13.34 -17.36
N MET A 45 1.06 -12.86 -18.11
CA MET A 45 1.29 -11.43 -18.34
C MET A 45 0.59 -10.93 -19.62
N GLY A 46 -0.61 -11.45 -19.90
CA GLY A 46 -1.47 -10.95 -20.96
C GLY A 46 -1.92 -9.50 -20.75
N PRO A 47 -2.54 -8.87 -21.76
CA PRO A 47 -2.93 -7.46 -21.71
C PRO A 47 -3.80 -7.08 -20.50
N LEU A 48 -4.73 -7.95 -20.09
CA LEU A 48 -5.61 -7.72 -18.95
C LEU A 48 -4.86 -7.72 -17.61
N THR A 49 -3.92 -8.65 -17.42
CA THR A 49 -3.05 -8.66 -16.23
C THR A 49 -2.18 -7.42 -16.18
N TRP A 50 -1.68 -6.99 -17.34
CA TRP A 50 -0.90 -5.75 -17.43
C TRP A 50 -1.73 -4.51 -17.09
N GLU A 51 -2.96 -4.41 -17.58
CA GLU A 51 -3.91 -3.34 -17.21
C GLU A 51 -4.22 -3.37 -15.70
N ALA A 52 -4.49 -4.54 -15.13
CA ALA A 52 -4.72 -4.68 -13.68
C ALA A 52 -3.51 -4.22 -12.85
N LEU A 53 -2.29 -4.54 -13.27
CA LEU A 53 -1.08 -4.06 -12.61
C LEU A 53 -0.91 -2.53 -12.71
N GLN A 54 -1.32 -1.92 -13.82
CA GLN A 54 -1.33 -0.46 -13.99
C GLN A 54 -2.37 0.21 -13.08
N ASP A 55 -3.56 -0.38 -12.97
CA ASP A 55 -4.62 0.11 -12.09
C ASP A 55 -4.19 0.04 -10.61
N ILE A 56 -3.62 -1.09 -10.19
CA ILE A 56 -3.06 -1.27 -8.85
C ILE A 56 -1.96 -0.22 -8.57
N TRP A 57 -1.09 0.03 -9.54
CA TRP A 57 -0.05 1.06 -9.40
C TRP A 57 -0.63 2.47 -9.25
N ALA A 58 -1.64 2.83 -10.05
CA ALA A 58 -2.30 4.11 -9.95
C ALA A 58 -2.99 4.29 -8.58
N GLU A 59 -3.69 3.26 -8.10
CA GLU A 59 -4.36 3.29 -6.80
C GLU A 59 -3.36 3.40 -5.64
N THR A 60 -2.22 2.69 -5.73
CA THR A 60 -1.11 2.77 -4.77
C THR A 60 -0.62 4.22 -4.64
N ILE A 61 -0.41 4.92 -5.76
CA ILE A 61 0.03 6.33 -5.77
C ILE A 61 -1.00 7.24 -5.08
N ASP A 62 -2.29 7.05 -5.39
CA ASP A 62 -3.36 7.84 -4.79
C ASP A 62 -3.47 7.61 -3.28
N ILE A 63 -3.30 6.38 -2.83
CA ILE A 63 -3.28 6.03 -1.40
C ILE A 63 -2.06 6.68 -0.72
N GLU A 64 -0.87 6.61 -1.32
CA GLU A 64 0.33 7.25 -0.76
C GLU A 64 0.17 8.77 -0.63
N ALA A 65 -0.42 9.42 -1.63
CA ALA A 65 -0.75 10.84 -1.56
C ALA A 65 -1.72 11.15 -0.41
N ASN A 66 -2.70 10.27 -0.17
CA ASN A 66 -3.65 10.41 0.94
C ASN A 66 -3.02 10.12 2.32
N ILE A 67 -2.08 9.18 2.40
CA ILE A 67 -1.29 8.93 3.62
C ILE A 67 -0.47 10.17 3.97
N ALA A 68 0.22 10.76 2.98
CA ALA A 68 1.01 11.96 3.19
C ALA A 68 0.15 13.13 3.70
N LYS A 69 -1.03 13.34 3.11
CA LYS A 69 -1.99 14.35 3.58
C LYS A 69 -2.49 14.06 5.00
N ALA A 70 -2.82 12.79 5.31
CA ALA A 70 -3.31 12.40 6.62
C ALA A 70 -2.25 12.60 7.71
N ARG A 71 -1.00 12.23 7.45
CA ARG A 71 0.12 12.46 8.38
C ARG A 71 0.38 13.94 8.63
N ALA A 72 0.35 14.77 7.58
CA ALA A 72 0.48 16.22 7.74
C ALA A 72 -0.63 16.83 8.61
N LEU A 73 -1.85 16.29 8.55
CA LEU A 73 -2.95 16.71 9.42
C LEU A 73 -2.76 16.22 10.87
N ASP A 74 -2.29 14.98 11.06
CA ASP A 74 -1.98 14.43 12.39
C ASP A 74 -0.88 15.22 13.09
N ASP A 75 0.18 15.62 12.37
CA ASP A 75 1.27 16.45 12.90
C ASP A 75 0.79 17.85 13.34
N LEU A 76 -0.17 18.44 12.61
CA LEU A 76 -0.78 19.73 12.96
C LEU A 76 -1.73 19.61 14.17
N ALA A 77 -2.38 18.46 14.35
CA ALA A 77 -3.27 18.19 15.48
C ALA A 77 -2.52 17.82 16.75
N HIS A 78 -1.30 17.29 16.61
CA HIS A 78 -0.39 16.93 17.70
C HIS A 78 0.98 17.60 17.51
N PRO A 79 1.04 18.95 17.59
CA PRO A 79 2.33 19.63 17.56
C PRO A 79 3.14 19.12 18.74
N GLN A 80 4.21 18.39 18.45
CA GLN A 80 5.19 17.96 19.43
C GLN A 80 5.46 19.16 20.35
N LEU A 81 5.29 18.99 21.67
CA LEU A 81 5.78 19.95 22.65
C LEU A 81 7.28 20.03 22.46
N VAL A 82 7.72 20.97 21.62
CA VAL A 82 9.12 21.39 21.55
C VAL A 82 9.41 21.98 22.92
N LEU A 83 10.05 21.18 23.78
CA LEU A 83 10.69 21.64 25.01
C LEU A 83 11.85 22.57 24.68
#